data_AF-A0A970H937-F1
#
_entry.id   AF-A0A970H937-F1
#
_cell.length_a   1.000
_cell.length_b   1.000
_cell.length_c   1.000
_cell.angle_alpha   90.00
_cell.angle_beta   90.00
_cell.angle_gamma   90.00
#
_symmetry.space_group_name_H-M   'P 1'
#
loop_
_entity.id
_entity.type
_entity.pdbx_description
1 polymer ?
#
loop_
_entity_poly.entity_id
_entity_poly.type
_entity_poly.pdbx_seq_one_letter_code
_entity_poly.pdbx_strand_id
1 'polypeptide(L)'
;MPVVLTLLTPDEQTLALKHHGEFKALKVRQIERMTTEAWRQDGVLTSSDLEWLTFAGSATIRLCLEAYQERYGVILPTAGTILDMGRTLTHKKIVVEMALDGMTTKEIAERIYHTPVAVDAYLKAFDKLLILRYYRMPMSAIIRVMGHSRKLIEEHLALAEKHFPTEDALKTYLEGRGVALEKVC
;
A
#
# COMPACT_ATOMS: atom_id res chain seq x y z
N MET A 1 -16.17 -3.74 -16.64
CA MET A 1 -17.61 -3.44 -16.43
C MET A 1 -17.81 -1.93 -16.46
N PRO A 2 -18.91 -1.42 -17.03
CA PRO A 2 -19.27 -0.01 -16.85
C PRO A 2 -19.61 0.27 -15.38
N VAL A 3 -19.22 1.44 -14.86
CA VAL A 3 -19.56 1.92 -13.52
C VAL A 3 -20.14 3.33 -13.62
N VAL A 4 -21.02 3.70 -12.69
CA VAL A 4 -21.59 5.05 -12.59
C VAL A 4 -20.77 5.85 -11.58
N LEU A 5 -20.32 7.05 -11.96
CA LEU A 5 -19.47 7.91 -11.12
C LEU A 5 -20.05 9.31 -10.96
N THR A 6 -19.92 9.86 -9.76
CA THR A 6 -20.25 11.25 -9.43
C THR A 6 -19.02 12.13 -9.62
N LEU A 7 -18.87 12.71 -10.81
CA LEU A 7 -17.71 13.57 -11.13
C LEU A 7 -17.73 14.89 -10.34
N LEU A 8 -18.91 15.49 -10.20
CA LEU A 8 -19.10 16.78 -9.55
C LEU A 8 -20.42 16.81 -8.78
N THR A 9 -20.38 17.20 -7.51
CA THR A 9 -21.57 17.37 -6.67
C THR A 9 -22.14 18.79 -6.79
N PRO A 10 -23.43 19.02 -6.46
CA PRO A 10 -24.01 20.36 -6.46
C PRO A 10 -23.25 21.35 -5.57
N ASP A 11 -22.81 20.92 -4.38
CA ASP A 11 -22.02 21.76 -3.47
C ASP A 11 -20.69 22.17 -4.13
N GLU A 12 -20.03 21.25 -4.83
CA GLU A 12 -18.77 21.53 -5.52
C GLU A 12 -18.92 22.47 -6.72
N GLN A 13 -20.10 22.54 -7.36
CA GLN A 13 -20.37 23.48 -8.45
C GLN A 13 -20.35 24.93 -8.00
N THR A 14 -20.66 25.17 -6.73
CA THR A 14 -20.73 26.52 -6.15
C THR A 14 -19.43 26.95 -5.45
N LEU A 15 -18.43 26.07 -5.38
CA LEU A 15 -17.15 26.36 -4.75
C LEU A 15 -16.36 27.40 -5.54
N ALA A 16 -15.98 28.48 -4.87
CA ALA A 16 -14.99 29.43 -5.39
C ALA A 16 -13.57 28.94 -5.04
N LEU A 17 -12.82 28.48 -6.04
CA LEU A 17 -11.43 28.05 -5.88
C LEU A 17 -10.50 29.25 -6.08
N LYS A 18 -10.08 29.88 -4.97
CA LYS A 18 -9.26 31.10 -4.97
C LYS A 18 -7.77 30.78 -4.92
N HIS A 19 -7.39 29.65 -4.31
CA HIS A 19 -5.99 29.26 -4.17
C HIS A 19 -5.75 27.79 -4.53
N HIS A 20 -4.50 27.48 -4.88
CA HIS A 20 -4.09 26.12 -5.29
C HIS A 20 -4.40 25.04 -4.24
N GLY A 21 -4.35 25.38 -2.94
CA GLY A 21 -4.69 24.45 -1.86
C GLY A 21 -6.15 23.97 -1.91
N GLU A 22 -7.09 24.85 -2.25
CA GLU A 22 -8.51 24.52 -2.36
C GLU A 22 -8.77 23.61 -3.56
N PHE A 23 -8.10 23.89 -4.68
CA PHE A 23 -8.14 23.02 -5.86
C PHE A 23 -7.62 21.61 -5.53
N LYS A 24 -6.48 21.50 -4.84
CA LYS A 24 -5.93 20.20 -4.41
C LYS A 24 -6.92 19.47 -3.49
N ALA A 25 -7.51 20.17 -2.52
CA ALA A 25 -8.49 19.58 -1.60
C ALA A 25 -9.77 19.11 -2.31
N LEU A 26 -10.22 19.82 -3.35
CA LEU A 26 -11.31 19.37 -4.21
C LEU A 26 -10.92 18.09 -4.97
N LYS A 27 -9.73 18.06 -5.59
CA LYS A 27 -9.27 16.87 -6.33
C LYS A 27 -9.13 15.63 -5.45
N VAL A 28 -8.63 15.78 -4.23
CA VAL A 28 -8.58 14.67 -3.26
C VAL A 28 -9.98 14.11 -2.99
N ARG A 29 -10.98 14.98 -2.75
CA ARG A 29 -12.38 14.57 -2.53
C ARG A 29 -12.99 13.87 -3.75
N GLN A 30 -12.73 14.40 -4.95
CA GLN A 30 -13.22 13.79 -6.19
C GLN A 30 -12.61 12.39 -6.42
N ILE A 31 -11.30 12.24 -6.23
CA ILE A 31 -10.60 10.96 -6.42
C ILE A 31 -11.07 9.92 -5.39
N GLU A 32 -11.19 10.30 -4.11
CA GLU A 32 -11.72 9.41 -3.07
C GLU A 32 -13.12 8.91 -3.42
N ARG A 33 -14.03 9.82 -3.77
CA ARG A 33 -15.40 9.47 -4.15
C ARG A 33 -15.44 8.54 -5.35
N MET A 34 -14.79 8.90 -6.47
CA MET A 34 -14.86 8.11 -7.69
C MET A 34 -14.24 6.72 -7.54
N THR A 35 -13.10 6.60 -6.85
CA THR A 35 -12.48 5.29 -6.61
C THR A 35 -13.35 4.42 -5.71
N THR A 36 -13.95 5.00 -4.67
CA THR A 36 -14.86 4.28 -3.76
C THR A 36 -16.17 3.88 -4.45
N GLU A 37 -16.76 4.75 -5.28
CA GLU A 37 -17.96 4.45 -6.08
C GLU A 37 -17.70 3.34 -7.10
N ALA A 38 -16.56 3.37 -7.79
CA ALA A 38 -16.15 2.30 -8.69
C ALA A 38 -16.02 0.97 -7.94
N TRP A 39 -15.32 0.98 -6.80
CA TRP A 39 -15.11 -0.20 -5.97
C TRP A 39 -16.42 -0.83 -5.50
N ARG A 40 -17.39 -0.03 -5.06
CA ARG A 40 -18.72 -0.50 -4.65
C ARG A 40 -19.53 -1.14 -5.78
N GLN A 41 -19.11 -0.96 -7.03
CA GLN A 41 -19.72 -1.52 -8.23
C GLN A 41 -18.85 -2.63 -8.85
N ASP A 42 -17.96 -3.24 -8.05
CA ASP A 42 -17.02 -4.28 -8.48
C ASP A 42 -16.07 -3.82 -9.62
N GLY A 43 -15.84 -2.51 -9.71
CA GLY A 43 -14.95 -1.88 -10.67
C GLY A 43 -13.75 -1.21 -9.99
N VAL A 44 -12.71 -0.95 -10.77
CA VAL A 44 -11.52 -0.22 -10.31
C VAL A 44 -11.05 0.74 -11.38
N LEU A 45 -10.56 1.91 -10.96
CA LEU A 45 -10.06 2.95 -11.86
C LEU A 45 -8.53 2.91 -11.90
N THR A 46 -7.95 2.93 -13.10
CA THR A 46 -6.51 3.13 -13.30
C THR A 46 -6.12 4.58 -13.03
N SER A 47 -4.83 4.86 -12.83
CA SER A 47 -4.36 6.24 -12.75
C SER A 47 -4.72 7.04 -14.00
N SER A 48 -4.65 6.41 -15.19
CA SER A 48 -5.02 7.04 -16.46
C SER A 48 -6.51 7.38 -16.52
N ASP A 49 -7.39 6.52 -16.00
CA ASP A 49 -8.82 6.83 -15.90
C ASP A 49 -9.04 8.08 -15.02
N LEU A 50 -8.35 8.15 -13.88
CA LEU A 50 -8.43 9.31 -12.99
C LEU A 50 -7.89 10.58 -13.65
N GLU A 51 -6.83 10.50 -14.44
CA GLU A 51 -6.30 11.64 -15.21
C GLU A 51 -7.36 12.18 -16.18
N TRP A 52 -8.01 11.29 -16.94
CA TRP A 52 -9.07 11.66 -17.88
C TRP A 52 -10.31 12.22 -17.19
N LEU A 53 -10.78 11.57 -16.11
CA LEU A 53 -11.99 11.97 -15.40
C LEU A 53 -11.83 13.29 -14.62
N THR A 54 -10.62 13.57 -14.12
CA THR A 54 -10.35 14.78 -13.33
C THR A 54 -9.69 15.91 -14.11
N PHE A 55 -9.23 15.66 -15.34
CA PHE A 55 -8.39 16.56 -16.13
C PHE A 55 -7.15 17.02 -15.36
N ALA A 56 -6.55 16.13 -14.56
CA ALA A 56 -5.34 16.39 -13.81
C ALA A 56 -4.22 15.46 -14.28
N GLY A 57 -2.98 15.97 -14.31
CA GLY A 57 -1.83 15.15 -14.71
C GLY A 57 -1.47 14.08 -13.68
N SER A 58 -0.76 13.05 -14.13
CA SER A 58 -0.29 11.92 -13.30
C SER A 58 0.37 12.32 -11.98
N ALA A 59 1.19 13.39 -11.98
CA ALA A 59 1.82 13.91 -10.78
C ALA A 59 0.81 14.41 -9.75
N THR A 60 -0.25 15.09 -10.20
CA THR A 60 -1.33 15.58 -9.33
C THR A 60 -2.15 14.42 -8.78
N ILE A 61 -2.47 13.41 -9.60
CA ILE A 61 -3.16 12.20 -9.13
C ILE A 61 -2.36 11.53 -8.03
N ARG A 62 -1.07 11.30 -8.25
CA ARG A 62 -0.16 10.71 -7.25
C ARG A 62 -0.18 11.51 -5.93
N LEU A 63 0.02 12.83 -6.02
CA LEU A 63 0.02 13.70 -4.84
C LEU A 63 -1.33 13.73 -4.10
N CYS A 64 -2.44 13.52 -4.80
CA CYS A 64 -3.76 13.45 -4.17
C CYS A 64 -3.96 12.11 -3.45
N LEU A 65 -3.55 10.99 -4.06
CA LEU A 65 -3.58 9.67 -3.43
C LEU A 65 -2.68 9.64 -2.19
N GLU A 66 -1.46 10.16 -2.29
CA GLU A 66 -0.51 10.28 -1.18
C GLU A 66 -1.09 11.16 -0.07
N ALA A 67 -1.62 12.34 -0.40
CA ALA A 67 -2.22 13.23 0.61
C ALA A 67 -3.44 12.61 1.31
N TYR A 68 -4.25 11.82 0.59
CA TYR A 68 -5.36 11.09 1.20
C TYR A 68 -4.86 10.03 2.17
N GLN A 69 -3.86 9.26 1.74
CA GLN A 69 -3.26 8.22 2.55
C GLN A 69 -2.57 8.79 3.79
N GLU A 70 -1.77 9.86 3.67
CA GLU A 70 -1.11 10.52 4.81
C GLU A 70 -2.13 11.03 5.83
N ARG A 71 -3.25 11.59 5.34
CA ARG A 71 -4.26 12.20 6.21
C ARG A 71 -5.12 11.18 6.95
N TYR A 72 -5.51 10.10 6.28
CA TYR A 72 -6.49 9.16 6.82
C TYR A 72 -5.89 7.79 7.14
N GLY A 73 -4.65 7.53 6.71
CA GLY A 73 -3.98 6.23 6.74
C GLY A 73 -4.69 5.17 5.89
N VAL A 74 -5.52 5.56 4.92
CA VAL A 74 -6.31 4.68 4.06
C VAL A 74 -5.75 4.70 2.64
N ILE A 75 -5.57 3.53 2.04
CA ILE A 75 -5.15 3.41 0.63
C ILE A 75 -6.42 3.31 -0.22
N LEU A 76 -6.60 4.22 -1.18
CA LEU A 76 -7.80 4.22 -2.04
C LEU A 76 -7.80 3.06 -3.06
N PRO A 77 -8.98 2.49 -3.40
CA PRO A 77 -9.10 1.31 -4.26
C PRO A 77 -8.96 1.67 -5.75
N THR A 78 -7.72 1.85 -6.19
CA THR A 78 -7.37 2.00 -7.61
C THR A 78 -7.06 0.65 -8.24
N ALA A 79 -7.09 0.53 -9.55
CA ALA A 79 -6.66 -0.70 -10.25
C ALA A 79 -5.20 -1.06 -9.91
N GLY A 80 -4.34 -0.05 -9.74
CA GLY A 80 -2.95 -0.26 -9.37
C GLY A 80 -2.74 -0.80 -7.95
N THR A 81 -3.68 -0.57 -7.04
CA THR A 81 -3.64 -1.08 -5.67
C THR A 81 -4.39 -2.39 -5.52
N ILE A 82 -5.53 -2.56 -6.18
CA ILE A 82 -6.40 -3.74 -6.04
C ILE A 82 -5.90 -4.93 -6.87
N LEU A 83 -5.47 -4.69 -8.11
CA LEU A 83 -5.07 -5.76 -9.03
C LEU A 83 -3.57 -6.02 -9.00
N ASP A 84 -2.84 -5.39 -8.07
CA ASP A 84 -1.37 -5.38 -8.02
C ASP A 84 -0.70 -4.96 -9.35
N MET A 85 -1.44 -4.25 -10.21
CA MET A 85 -0.96 -3.80 -11.53
C MET A 85 -0.08 -2.55 -11.45
N GLY A 86 0.04 -1.95 -10.27
CA GLY A 86 0.87 -0.76 -10.04
C GLY A 86 2.33 -1.10 -9.71
N ARG A 87 3.24 -0.17 -10.02
CA ARG A 87 4.62 -0.14 -9.47
C ARG A 87 4.66 0.19 -7.97
N THR A 88 3.55 0.05 -7.27
CA THR A 88 3.30 0.63 -5.95
C THR A 88 3.92 -0.26 -4.87
N LEU A 89 5.25 -0.42 -4.94
CA LEU A 89 6.12 -1.00 -3.91
C LEU A 89 5.76 -0.47 -2.51
N THR A 90 5.27 0.77 -2.46
CA THR A 90 4.79 1.46 -1.28
C THR A 90 3.62 0.77 -0.59
N HIS A 91 2.59 0.22 -1.28
CA HIS A 91 1.45 -0.37 -0.55
C HIS A 91 1.84 -1.66 0.18
N LYS A 92 2.77 -2.47 -0.37
CA LYS A 92 3.27 -3.68 0.29
C LYS A 92 4.07 -3.32 1.53
N LYS A 93 4.92 -2.29 1.42
CA LYS A 93 5.63 -1.69 2.55
C LYS A 93 4.65 -1.21 3.62
N ILE A 94 3.60 -0.47 3.24
CA ILE A 94 2.60 0.07 4.16
C ILE A 94 1.84 -1.05 4.88
N VAL A 95 1.47 -2.14 4.18
CA VAL A 95 0.83 -3.31 4.82
C VAL A 95 1.72 -3.89 5.92
N VAL A 96 3.00 -4.07 5.64
CA VAL A 96 3.97 -4.57 6.62
C VAL A 96 4.10 -3.59 7.79
N GLU A 97 4.21 -2.29 7.52
CA GLU A 97 4.33 -1.26 8.56
C GLU A 97 3.10 -1.24 9.48
N MET A 98 1.88 -1.28 8.93
CA MET A 98 0.64 -1.37 9.72
C MET A 98 0.60 -2.62 10.62
N ALA A 99 1.06 -3.77 10.11
CA ALA A 99 1.11 -5.00 10.89
C ALA A 99 2.14 -4.94 12.02
N LEU A 100 3.31 -4.34 11.75
CA LEU A 100 4.35 -4.11 12.76
C LEU A 100 3.92 -3.10 13.82
N ASP A 101 3.04 -2.17 13.47
CA ASP A 101 2.40 -1.22 14.40
C ASP A 101 1.23 -1.85 15.19
N GLY A 102 0.97 -3.15 15.01
CA GLY A 102 0.03 -3.93 15.81
C GLY A 102 -1.38 -4.08 15.22
N MET A 103 -1.62 -3.62 13.99
CA MET A 103 -2.91 -3.84 13.33
C MET A 103 -3.07 -5.32 12.93
N THR A 104 -4.27 -5.84 13.10
CA THR A 104 -4.64 -7.19 12.66
C THR A 104 -4.79 -7.28 11.14
N THR A 105 -4.63 -8.47 10.56
CA THR A 105 -4.88 -8.72 9.12
C THR A 105 -6.23 -8.18 8.67
N LYS A 106 -7.27 -8.33 9.49
CA LYS A 106 -8.62 -7.87 9.19
C LYS A 106 -8.70 -6.34 9.13
N GLU A 107 -8.16 -5.65 10.13
CA GLU A 107 -8.14 -4.18 10.16
C GLU A 107 -7.37 -3.61 8.97
N ILE A 108 -6.22 -4.20 8.64
CA ILE A 108 -5.43 -3.81 7.47
C ILE A 108 -6.25 -4.01 6.19
N ALA A 109 -6.84 -5.20 6.01
CA ALA A 109 -7.63 -5.53 4.84
C ALA A 109 -8.77 -4.54 4.60
N GLU A 110 -9.53 -4.20 5.65
CA GLU A 110 -10.59 -3.19 5.59
C GLU A 110 -10.03 -1.80 5.24
N ARG A 111 -8.87 -1.43 5.80
CA ARG A 111 -8.25 -0.11 5.63
C ARG A 111 -7.64 0.11 4.23
N ILE A 112 -7.32 -0.95 3.50
CA ILE A 112 -6.72 -0.86 2.16
C ILE A 112 -7.57 -1.48 1.06
N TYR A 113 -8.83 -1.80 1.35
CA TYR A 113 -9.77 -2.43 0.41
C TYR A 113 -9.24 -3.75 -0.18
N HIS A 114 -8.59 -4.57 0.65
CA HIS A 114 -8.10 -5.89 0.27
C HIS A 114 -8.86 -7.01 0.98
N THR A 115 -8.67 -8.23 0.50
CA THR A 115 -9.06 -9.41 1.27
C THR A 115 -8.03 -9.71 2.34
N PRO A 116 -8.42 -10.30 3.49
CA PRO A 116 -7.46 -10.77 4.50
C PRO A 116 -6.43 -11.75 3.92
N VAL A 117 -6.83 -12.57 2.95
CA VAL A 117 -5.95 -13.52 2.25
C VAL A 117 -4.83 -12.80 1.50
N ALA A 118 -5.14 -11.70 0.82
CA ALA A 118 -4.14 -10.89 0.11
C ALA A 118 -3.16 -10.22 1.10
N VAL A 119 -3.67 -9.69 2.21
CA VAL A 119 -2.83 -9.12 3.29
C VAL A 119 -1.90 -10.18 3.88
N ASP A 120 -2.41 -11.36 4.21
CA ASP A 120 -1.60 -12.46 4.74
C ASP A 120 -0.51 -12.90 3.77
N ALA A 121 -0.75 -12.86 2.46
CA ALA A 121 0.26 -13.16 1.45
C ALA A 121 1.44 -12.17 1.51
N TYR A 122 1.17 -10.88 1.73
CA TYR A 122 2.20 -9.87 1.94
C TYR A 122 2.99 -10.10 3.23
N LEU A 123 2.31 -10.35 4.34
CA LEU A 123 2.98 -10.58 5.62
C LEU A 123 3.84 -11.85 5.58
N LYS A 124 3.37 -12.93 4.93
CA LYS A 124 4.17 -14.16 4.72
C LYS A 124 5.40 -13.91 3.86
N ALA A 125 5.30 -13.06 2.84
CA ALA A 125 6.46 -12.69 2.02
C ALA A 125 7.50 -11.92 2.87
N PHE A 126 7.05 -11.05 3.75
CA PHE A 126 7.93 -10.35 4.69
C PHE A 126 8.59 -11.30 5.69
N ASP A 127 7.82 -12.21 6.30
CA ASP A 127 8.35 -13.21 7.24
C ASP A 127 9.45 -14.08 6.57
N LYS A 128 9.27 -14.49 5.31
CA LYS A 128 10.32 -15.20 4.54
C LYS A 128 11.58 -14.36 4.37
N LEU A 129 11.45 -13.07 4.05
CA LEU A 129 12.59 -12.17 3.92
C LEU A 129 13.34 -12.02 5.24
N LEU A 130 12.62 -11.91 6.36
CA LEU A 130 13.21 -11.84 7.70
C LEU A 130 14.03 -13.08 8.05
N ILE A 131 13.55 -14.28 7.69
CA ILE A 131 14.30 -15.53 7.86
C ILE A 131 15.59 -15.51 7.03
N LEU A 132 15.52 -15.09 5.76
CA LEU A 132 16.70 -14.99 4.89
C LEU A 132 17.72 -13.97 5.42
N ARG A 133 17.23 -12.85 5.98
CA ARG A 133 18.05 -11.85 6.67
C ARG A 133 18.73 -12.43 7.91
N TYR A 134 17.98 -13.17 8.74
CA TYR A 134 18.50 -13.81 9.97
C TYR A 134 19.70 -14.70 9.65
N TYR A 135 19.60 -15.53 8.61
CA TYR A 135 20.70 -16.39 8.14
C TYR A 135 21.75 -15.67 7.27
N ARG A 136 21.69 -14.33 7.17
CA ARG A 136 22.67 -13.49 6.46
C ARG A 136 22.87 -13.92 4.99
N MET A 137 21.79 -14.32 4.33
CA MET A 137 21.84 -14.71 2.93
C MET A 137 22.26 -13.54 2.04
N PRO A 138 23.10 -13.76 1.00
CA PRO A 138 23.51 -12.69 0.10
C PRO A 138 22.31 -12.18 -0.70
N MET A 139 22.30 -10.87 -0.98
CA MET A 139 21.21 -10.18 -1.68
C MET A 139 20.80 -10.85 -3.01
N SER A 140 21.76 -11.39 -3.77
CA SER A 140 21.48 -12.12 -5.02
C SER A 140 20.64 -13.38 -4.79
N ALA A 141 20.91 -14.13 -3.73
CA ALA A 141 20.13 -15.31 -3.35
C ALA A 141 18.74 -14.91 -2.85
N ILE A 142 18.65 -13.85 -2.04
CA ILE A 142 17.35 -13.31 -1.58
C ILE A 142 16.47 -12.94 -2.76
N ILE A 143 16.98 -12.18 -3.73
CA ILE A 143 16.25 -11.81 -4.95
C ILE A 143 15.76 -13.05 -5.71
N ARG A 144 16.64 -14.06 -5.86
CA ARG A 144 16.32 -15.29 -6.58
C ARG A 144 15.22 -16.10 -5.89
N VAL A 145 15.26 -16.24 -4.57
CA VAL A 145 14.29 -17.01 -3.77
C VAL A 145 12.95 -16.29 -3.69
N MET A 146 12.96 -14.98 -3.47
CA MET A 146 11.75 -14.19 -3.27
C MET A 146 11.01 -13.90 -4.59
N GLY A 147 11.70 -13.91 -5.73
CA GLY A 147 11.10 -13.58 -7.02
C GLY A 147 10.61 -12.12 -7.11
N HIS A 148 11.18 -11.25 -6.27
CA HIS A 148 10.81 -9.84 -6.17
C HIS A 148 11.93 -8.93 -6.69
N SER A 149 11.58 -7.70 -7.06
CA SER A 149 12.57 -6.73 -7.49
C SER A 149 13.53 -6.39 -6.33
N ARG A 150 14.79 -6.11 -6.68
CA ARG A 150 15.80 -5.63 -5.72
C ARG A 150 15.28 -4.48 -4.85
N LYS A 151 14.64 -3.49 -5.49
CA LYS A 151 14.11 -2.31 -4.81
C LYS A 151 13.06 -2.67 -3.75
N LEU A 152 12.14 -3.61 -4.04
CA LEU A 152 11.14 -4.06 -3.06
C LEU A 152 11.80 -4.68 -1.83
N ILE A 153 12.80 -5.54 -2.07
CA ILE A 153 13.54 -6.23 -1.03
C ILE A 153 14.30 -5.23 -0.15
N GLU A 154 15.00 -4.27 -0.75
CA GLU A 154 15.71 -3.21 -0.03
C GLU A 154 14.76 -2.38 0.84
N GLU A 155 13.57 -2.03 0.35
CA GLU A 155 12.56 -1.31 1.14
C GLU A 155 12.05 -2.11 2.34
N HIS A 156 11.84 -3.42 2.18
CA HIS A 156 11.41 -4.29 3.28
C HIS A 156 12.55 -4.56 4.27
N LEU A 157 13.79 -4.67 3.81
CA LEU A 157 14.96 -4.78 4.70
C LEU A 157 15.13 -3.51 5.53
N ALA A 158 14.90 -2.33 4.96
CA ALA A 158 14.93 -1.07 5.71
C ALA A 158 13.84 -1.03 6.81
N LEU A 159 12.64 -1.57 6.55
CA LEU A 159 11.63 -1.77 7.60
C LEU A 159 12.12 -2.74 8.68
N ALA A 160 12.72 -3.86 8.28
CA ALA A 160 13.26 -4.84 9.21
C ALA A 160 14.36 -4.25 10.10
N GLU A 161 15.23 -3.39 9.57
CA GLU A 161 16.26 -2.69 10.34
C GLU A 161 15.67 -1.69 11.33
N LYS A 162 14.64 -0.94 10.91
CA LYS A 162 13.92 0.01 11.77
C LYS A 162 13.23 -0.68 12.97
N HIS A 163 12.55 -1.80 12.73
CA HIS A 163 11.75 -2.48 13.77
C HIS A 163 12.51 -3.57 14.53
N PHE A 164 13.56 -4.15 13.94
CA PHE A 164 14.38 -5.21 14.54
C PHE A 164 15.87 -4.83 14.44
N PRO A 165 16.33 -3.90 15.31
CA PRO A 165 17.71 -3.39 15.27
C PRO A 165 18.75 -4.41 15.76
N THR A 166 18.34 -5.42 16.54
CA THR A 166 19.22 -6.48 17.03
C THR A 166 18.80 -7.84 16.50
N GLU A 167 19.76 -8.77 16.44
CA GLU A 167 19.49 -10.16 16.05
C GLU A 167 18.52 -10.84 17.03
N ASP A 168 18.63 -10.55 18.32
CA ASP A 168 17.72 -11.08 19.35
C ASP A 168 16.28 -10.57 19.20
N ALA A 169 16.09 -9.29 18.83
CA ALA A 169 14.76 -8.74 18.57
C ALA A 169 14.11 -9.42 17.35
N LEU A 170 14.89 -9.59 16.27
CA LEU A 170 14.44 -10.30 15.07
C LEU A 170 14.09 -11.76 15.38
N LYS A 171 14.95 -12.43 16.14
CA LYS A 171 14.74 -13.82 16.56
C LYS A 171 13.46 -13.97 17.38
N THR A 172 13.27 -13.12 18.39
CA THR A 172 12.09 -13.14 19.26
C THR A 172 10.80 -12.96 18.45
N TYR A 173 10.81 -12.02 17.50
CA TYR A 173 9.68 -11.81 16.60
C TYR A 173 9.37 -13.06 15.77
N LEU A 174 10.38 -13.66 15.13
CA LEU A 174 10.20 -14.84 14.29
C LEU A 174 9.75 -16.07 15.09
N GLU A 175 10.29 -16.28 16.29
CA GLU A 175 9.85 -17.35 17.21
C GLU A 175 8.39 -17.15 17.66
N GLY A 176 7.99 -15.91 17.96
CA GLY A 176 6.60 -15.57 18.28
C GLY A 176 5.61 -15.82 17.11
N ARG A 177 6.13 -15.91 15.88
CA ARG A 177 5.38 -16.27 14.67
C ARG A 177 5.41 -17.78 14.38
N GLY A 178 6.00 -18.59 15.26
CA GLY A 178 6.10 -20.04 15.12
C GLY A 178 7.25 -20.50 14.22
N VAL A 179 8.22 -19.64 13.92
CA VAL A 179 9.42 -20.03 13.16
C VAL A 179 10.48 -20.58 14.09
N ALA A 180 10.80 -21.87 13.96
CA ALA A 180 11.93 -22.48 14.66
C ALA A 180 13.23 -22.07 13.97
N LEU A 181 14.06 -21.27 14.66
CA LEU A 181 15.36 -20.83 14.16
C LEU A 181 16.48 -21.62 14.84
N GLU A 182 17.31 -22.27 14.03
CA GLU A 182 18.51 -22.95 14.51
C GLU A 182 19.71 -22.03 14.38
N LYS A 183 20.62 -22.04 15.36
CA LYS A 183 21.91 -21.36 15.17
C LYS A 183 22.72 -22.18 14.17
N VAL A 184 23.00 -21.60 13.01
CA VAL A 184 23.98 -22.17 12.09
C VAL A 184 25.35 -21.89 12.70
N CYS A 185 26.01 -22.95 13.18
CA CYS A 185 27.39 -22.91 13.67
C CYS A 185 28.39 -22.56 12.56
#